data_AF-A0A7C3YKW7-F1
#
_entry.id   AF-A0A7C3YKW7-F1
#
_cell.length_a   1.000
_cell.length_b   1.000
_cell.length_c   1.000
_cell.angle_alpha   90.00
_cell.angle_beta   90.00
_cell.angle_gamma   90.00
#
_symmetry.space_group_name_H-M   'P 1'
#
loop_
_entity.id
_entity.type
_entity.pdbx_description
1 polymer ?
#
loop_
_entity_poly.entity_id
_entity_poly.type
_entity_poly.pdbx_seq_one_letter_code
_entity_poly.pdbx_strand_id
1 'polypeptide(L)'
;MHPILFKFGSLTISSYSFITAFGFLLAVFIAILRARKVGIPIRNVIDLSLYVLISGFLGARLFHKFQHISSYNSISDFLNIWKGGFAYYGGFVFA
;
A
#
# COMPACT_ATOMS: atom_id res chain seq x y z
N MET A 1 9.50 -0.15 -21.93
CA MET A 1 9.50 0.00 -20.46
C MET A 1 10.02 -1.29 -19.87
N HIS A 2 11.02 -1.27 -18.97
CA HIS A 2 11.44 -2.47 -18.25
C HIS A 2 10.46 -2.71 -17.09
N PRO A 3 9.60 -3.75 -17.13
CA PRO A 3 8.59 -3.96 -16.08
C PRO A 3 9.21 -4.46 -14.77
N ILE A 4 10.45 -4.95 -14.81
CA ILE A 4 11.18 -5.56 -13.71
C ILE A 4 12.48 -4.78 -13.52
N LEU A 5 12.67 -4.17 -12.34
CA LEU A 5 13.91 -3.45 -12.00
C LEU A 5 14.96 -4.39 -11.41
N PHE A 6 14.53 -5.22 -10.47
CA PHE A 6 15.41 -6.16 -9.77
C PHE A 6 14.69 -7.49 -9.59
N LYS A 7 15.39 -8.59 -9.86
CA LYS A 7 14.90 -9.95 -9.64
C LYS A 7 15.88 -10.68 -8.75
N PHE A 8 15.51 -10.89 -7.49
CA PHE A 8 16.26 -11.68 -6.53
C PHE A 8 15.52 -13.01 -6.31
N GLY A 9 15.84 -14.03 -7.12
CA GLY A 9 15.18 -15.34 -7.06
C GLY A 9 13.68 -15.25 -7.39
N SER A 10 12.83 -15.53 -6.40
CA SER A 10 11.36 -15.45 -6.48
C SER A 10 10.80 -14.05 -6.25
N LEU A 11 11.58 -13.14 -5.68
CA LEU A 11 11.18 -11.75 -5.45
C LEU A 11 11.47 -10.91 -6.68
N THR A 12 10.39 -10.46 -7.32
CA THR A 12 10.46 -9.62 -8.52
C THR A 12 9.98 -8.22 -8.14
N ILE A 13 10.90 -7.25 -8.10
CA ILE A 13 10.55 -5.86 -7.83
C ILE A 13 10.18 -5.21 -9.16
N SER A 14 8.89 -4.89 -9.30
CA SER A 14 8.39 -4.19 -10.47
C SER A 14 8.73 -2.71 -10.41
N SER A 15 8.92 -2.09 -11.58
CA SER A 15 9.09 -0.63 -11.70
C SER A 15 7.91 0.14 -11.08
N TYR A 16 6.71 -0.43 -11.19
CA TYR A 16 5.49 0.13 -10.62
C TYR A 16 5.54 0.21 -9.09
N SER A 17 5.88 -0.90 -8.41
CA SER A 17 5.98 -0.94 -6.96
C SER A 17 7.06 0.00 -6.43
N PHE A 18 8.19 0.09 -7.14
CA PHE A 18 9.29 0.98 -6.77
C PHE A 18 8.88 2.45 -6.84
N ILE A 19 8.30 2.89 -7.96
CA ILE A 19 7.84 4.27 -8.14
C ILE A 19 6.73 4.62 -7.14
N THR A 20 5.81 3.68 -6.88
CA THR A 20 4.72 3.88 -5.92
C THR A 20 5.25 4.06 -4.49
N ALA A 21 6.19 3.20 -4.05
CA ALA A 21 6.82 3.31 -2.74
C ALA A 21 7.62 4.62 -2.61
N PHE A 22 8.33 5.02 -3.66
CA PHE A 22 9.05 6.28 -3.69
C PHE A 22 8.11 7.50 -3.59
N GLY A 23 6.99 7.48 -4.32
CA GLY A 23 5.96 8.51 -4.24
C GLY A 23 5.36 8.64 -2.83
N PHE A 24 5.10 7.51 -2.16
CA PHE A 24 4.63 7.50 -0.77
C PHE A 24 5.67 8.12 0.18
N LEU A 25 6.95 7.72 0.07
CA LEU A 25 8.03 8.29 0.89
C LEU A 25 8.18 9.80 0.69
N LEU A 26 8.09 10.27 -0.55
CA LEU A 26 8.11 11.71 -0.85
C LEU A 26 6.91 12.44 -0.22
N ALA A 27 5.71 11.87 -0.29
CA ALA A 27 4.52 12.46 0.33
C ALA A 27 4.67 12.60 1.85
N VAL A 28 5.17 11.56 2.53
CA VAL A 28 5.45 11.60 3.97
C VAL A 28 6.53 12.64 4.29
N PHE A 29 7.60 12.70 3.49
CA PHE A 29 8.66 13.70 3.69
C PHE A 29 8.13 15.14 3.58
N ILE A 30 7.31 15.41 2.57
CA ILE A 30 6.67 16.73 2.41
C ILE A 30 5.70 17.02 3.58
N ALA A 31 4.94 16.02 4.04
CA ALA A 31 4.04 16.16 5.18
C ALA A 31 4.82 16.51 6.46
N ILE A 32 6.00 15.92 6.68
CA ILE A 32 6.89 16.25 7.80
C ILE A 32 7.40 17.69 7.68
N LEU A 33 7.84 18.11 6.49
CA LEU A 33 8.29 19.49 6.26
C LEU A 33 7.18 20.51 6.56
N ARG A 34 5.93 20.19 6.19
CA ARG A 34 4.78 21.03 6.47
C ARG A 34 4.39 21.01 7.95
N ALA A 35 4.43 19.85 8.59
CA ALA A 35 4.13 19.71 10.02
C ALA A 35 5.07 20.56 10.88
N ARG A 36 6.36 20.61 10.54
CA ARG A 36 7.33 21.52 11.19
C ARG A 36 6.93 22.99 11.10
N LYS A 37 6.36 23.43 9.97
CA LYS A 37 5.89 24.82 9.79
C LYS A 37 4.64 25.16 10.60
N VAL A 38 3.80 24.16 10.86
CA VAL A 38 2.50 24.32 11.56
C VAL A 38 2.62 23.97 13.06
N GLY A 39 3.78 23.51 13.52
CA GLY A 39 4.01 23.10 14.91
C GLY A 39 3.43 21.72 15.26
N ILE A 40 3.11 20.90 14.25
CA ILE A 40 2.62 19.54 14.46
C ILE A 40 3.81 18.63 14.76
N PRO A 41 3.74 17.78 15.82
CA PRO A 41 4.80 16.83 16.13
C PRO A 41 4.99 15.83 14.98
N ILE A 42 6.24 15.68 14.55
CA ILE A 42 6.65 14.78 13.44
C ILE A 42 6.18 13.35 13.68
N ARG A 43 6.18 12.92 14.95
CA ARG A 43 5.72 11.59 15.37
C ARG A 43 4.29 11.32 14.90
N ASN A 44 3.38 12.28 15.06
CA ASN A 44 1.98 12.10 14.66
C ASN A 44 1.86 11.94 13.14
N VAL A 45 2.70 12.64 12.35
CA VAL A 45 2.69 12.48 10.89
C VAL A 45 3.14 11.08 10.50
N ILE A 46 4.20 10.57 11.12
CA ILE A 46 4.71 9.22 10.85
C ILE A 46 3.70 8.17 11.28
N ASP A 47 3.18 8.28 12.50
CA ASP A 47 2.16 7.35 13.03
C ASP A 47 0.94 7.30 12.11
N LEU A 48 0.43 8.47 11.70
CA LEU A 48 -0.73 8.57 10.80
C LEU A 48 -0.42 8.01 9.41
N SER A 49 0.77 8.29 8.86
CA SER A 49 1.20 7.73 7.57
C SER A 49 1.27 6.19 7.60
N LEU A 50 1.71 5.61 8.73
CA LEU A 50 1.73 4.16 8.92
C LEU A 50 0.31 3.59 9.04
N TYR A 51 -0.58 4.24 9.78
CA TYR A 51 -1.98 3.84 9.86
C TYR A 51 -2.64 3.82 8.49
N VAL A 52 -2.48 4.90 7.70
CA VAL A 52 -3.01 5.04 6.34
C VAL A 52 -2.46 3.95 5.41
N LEU A 53 -1.16 3.65 5.50
CA LEU A 53 -0.53 2.60 4.69
C LEU A 53 -1.13 1.22 5.01
N ILE A 54 -1.28 0.90 6.30
CA ILE A 54 -1.82 -0.39 6.76
C ILE A 54 -3.31 -0.50 6.41
N SER A 55 -4.11 0.52 6.72
CA SER A 55 -5.55 0.53 6.47
C SER A 55 -5.86 0.49 4.98
N GLY A 56 -5.10 1.23 4.14
CA GLY A 56 -5.22 1.17 2.69
C GLY A 56 -4.89 -0.22 2.13
N PHE A 57 -3.83 -0.87 2.61
CA PHE A 57 -3.51 -2.24 2.20
C PHE A 57 -4.60 -3.24 2.58
N LEU A 58 -5.11 -3.15 3.81
CA LEU A 58 -6.18 -4.01 4.31
C LEU A 58 -7.49 -3.76 3.54
N GLY A 59 -7.87 -2.50 3.35
CA GLY A 59 -9.06 -2.10 2.60
C GLY A 59 -9.01 -2.57 1.15
N ALA A 60 -7.87 -2.40 0.48
CA ALA A 60 -7.67 -2.87 -0.89
C ALA A 60 -7.85 -4.39 -1.01
N ARG A 61 -7.40 -5.16 0.00
CA ARG A 61 -7.55 -6.62 0.03
C ARG A 61 -8.98 -7.05 0.35
N LEU A 62 -9.63 -6.39 1.32
CA LEU A 62 -11.02 -6.65 1.68
C LEU A 62 -11.95 -6.40 0.49
N PHE A 63 -11.81 -5.26 -0.18
CA PHE A 63 -12.64 -4.92 -1.33
C PHE A 63 -12.41 -5.85 -2.52
N HIS A 64 -11.18 -6.31 -2.73
CA HIS A 64 -10.89 -7.32 -3.74
C HIS A 64 -11.64 -8.64 -3.46
N LYS A 65 -11.67 -9.07 -2.19
CA LYS A 65 -12.47 -10.24 -1.77
C LYS A 65 -13.95 -10.00 -2.03
N PHE A 66 -14.50 -8.83 -1.66
CA PHE A 66 -15.90 -8.50 -1.90
C PHE A 66 -16.27 -8.54 -3.40
N GLN A 67 -15.39 -8.04 -4.28
CA GLN A 67 -15.63 -8.06 -5.71
C GLN A 67 -15.54 -9.47 -6.33
N HIS A 68 -14.72 -10.36 -5.77
CA HIS A 68 -14.48 -11.70 -6.31
C HIS A 68 -14.95 -12.80 -5.37
N ILE A 69 -16.07 -12.59 -4.68
CA ILE A 69 -16.60 -13.49 -3.63
C ILE A 69 -16.73 -14.94 -4.11
N SER A 70 -17.13 -15.16 -5.36
CA SER A 70 -17.33 -16.50 -5.94
C SER A 70 -16.04 -17.24 -6.29
N SER A 71 -14.87 -16.58 -6.25
CA SER A 71 -13.56 -17.20 -6.53
C SER A 71 -12.75 -17.54 -5.28
N TYR A 72 -13.23 -17.18 -4.08
CA TYR A 72 -12.55 -17.48 -2.81
C TYR A 72 -13.18 -18.70 -2.12
N ASN A 73 -12.52 -19.86 -2.23
CA ASN A 73 -13.01 -21.11 -1.61
C ASN A 73 -12.57 -21.30 -0.14
N SER A 74 -11.64 -20.47 0.38
CA SER A 74 -11.12 -20.62 1.75
C SER A 74 -10.59 -19.31 2.34
N ILE A 75 -10.60 -19.19 3.68
CA ILE A 75 -10.01 -18.06 4.43
C ILE A 75 -8.51 -17.91 4.13
N SER A 76 -7.82 -19.02 3.83
CA SER A 76 -6.38 -19.04 3.53
C SER A 76 -6.01 -18.28 2.24
N ASP A 77 -6.91 -18.18 1.27
CA ASP A 77 -6.66 -17.39 0.04
C ASP A 77 -6.71 -15.88 0.28
N PHE A 78 -7.38 -15.44 1.35
CA PHE A 78 -7.33 -14.05 1.76
C PHE A 78 -5.91 -13.62 2.17
N LEU A 79 -5.16 -14.52 2.82
CA LEU A 79 -3.79 -14.31 3.30
C LEU A 79 -2.71 -14.51 2.22
N ASN A 80 -3.08 -15.02 1.04
CA ASN A 80 -2.17 -15.18 -0.10
C ASN A 80 -1.93 -13.83 -0.83
N ILE A 81 -1.37 -12.85 -0.12
CA ILE A 81 -1.12 -11.48 -0.60
C ILE A 81 -0.11 -11.48 -1.77
N TRP A 82 0.78 -12.47 -1.78
CA TRP A 82 1.85 -12.67 -2.76
C TRP A 82 1.37 -13.03 -4.17
N LYS A 83 0.13 -13.55 -4.31
CA LYS A 83 -0.47 -13.90 -5.61
C LYS A 83 -1.07 -12.68 -6.33
N GLY A 84 -0.99 -11.49 -5.74
CA GLY A 84 -1.73 -10.32 -6.19
C GLY A 84 -3.19 -10.32 -5.70
N GLY A 85 -3.97 -9.34 -6.12
CA GLY A 85 -5.39 -9.19 -5.75
C GLY A 85 -5.63 -8.05 -4.76
N PHE A 86 -5.53 -6.83 -5.26
CA PHE A 86 -5.83 -5.60 -4.54
C PHE A 86 -6.76 -4.74 -5.39
N ALA A 87 -7.84 -4.25 -4.79
CA ALA A 87 -8.73 -3.29 -5.44
C ALA A 87 -8.31 -1.87 -5.06
N TYR A 88 -7.98 -1.04 -6.05
CA TYR A 88 -7.57 0.36 -5.83
C TYR A 88 -8.59 1.16 -5.02
N TYR A 89 -9.88 0.96 -5.29
CA TYR A 89 -10.97 1.63 -4.56
C TYR A 89 -10.99 1.28 -3.07
N GLY A 90 -10.69 0.03 -2.72
CA GLY A 90 -10.60 -0.40 -1.32
C GLY A 90 -9.47 0.29 -0.58
N GLY A 91 -8.35 0.54 -1.27
CA GLY A 91 -7.24 1.30 -0.69
C GLY A 91 -7.61 2.75 -0.46
N PHE A 92 -8.24 3.40 -1.43
CA PHE A 92 -8.64 4.81 -1.33
C PHE A 92 -9.68 5.09 -0.24
N VAL A 93 -10.64 4.18 -0.02
CA VAL A 93 -11.72 4.38 0.97
C VAL A 93 -11.22 4.20 2.41
N PHE A 94 -10.23 3.33 2.62
CA PHE A 94 -9.74 2.99 3.96
C PHE A 94 -8.44 3.72 4.36
N ALA A 95 -7.72 4.31 3.40
CA ALA A 95 -6.55 5.16 3.62
C ALA A 95 -6.96 6.57 4.03
#